data_AF-A0A1Q7CPY0-F1
#
_entry.id   AF-A0A1Q7CPY0-F1
#
_cell.length_a   1.000
_cell.length_b   1.000
_cell.length_c   1.000
_cell.angle_alpha   90.00
_cell.angle_beta   90.00
_cell.angle_gamma   90.00
#
_symmetry.space_group_name_H-M   'P 1'
#
loop_
_entity.id
_entity.type
_entity.pdbx_description
1 polymer ?
#
loop_
_entity_poly.entity_id
_entity_poly.type
_entity_poly.pdbx_seq_one_letter_code
_entity_poly.pdbx_strand_id
1 'polypeptide(L)'
;QTFDEEAFQPVRSMTVGEFREYILGDATGEAELRQVQRGITPEIAAAVAKIMSNKDLVLAAAKIRNITKCRNTMGQPGVLGIRVQPNHPADDVGGILLSTFEGLLYGCGDAVIGVNPATDSVETVSSILRGLERLVDVYKIPTQTCCLAHITTQLAALRGGAPVDLLFQSIAGTETANRSFGVTLAMLQEGREEVIEHHERRDVAWLGDNLMYFETGQGSALSAEAHHGVDQLTLEARAYGVARAFDPFLVNSVVGFIGPEYLYDERQIIRAGLEDHFMGKLLGLPMGCDVCYTNHAAADQNSADNLMLLLAAAGCNYFMGVPCADDVMLNYQSTSYHDALAVRRIFKLQPAPEFLAWLQSMGIYRGSEPASLDASARRQLLQGLESSLEKTV
;
A
#
# COMPACT_ATOMS: atom_id res chain seq x y z
N GLN A 1 11.34 12.01 -17.33
CA GLN A 1 10.12 12.02 -18.17
C GLN A 1 8.92 12.58 -17.42
N THR A 2 8.72 12.25 -16.13
CA THR A 2 7.60 12.82 -15.32
C THR A 2 7.85 14.21 -14.73
N PHE A 3 8.96 14.87 -15.08
CA PHE A 3 9.34 16.16 -14.50
C PHE A 3 8.67 17.29 -15.27
N ASP A 4 8.01 18.19 -14.56
CA ASP A 4 7.31 19.32 -15.11
C ASP A 4 8.09 20.62 -14.81
N GLU A 5 8.63 21.22 -15.86
CA GLU A 5 9.41 22.46 -15.76
C GLU A 5 8.58 23.67 -15.33
N GLU A 6 7.28 23.70 -15.67
CA GLU A 6 6.37 24.78 -15.27
C GLU A 6 6.04 24.67 -13.77
N ALA A 7 5.72 23.44 -13.31
CA ALA A 7 5.52 23.15 -11.89
C ALA A 7 6.75 23.45 -11.03
N PHE A 8 7.96 23.35 -11.60
CA PHE A 8 9.20 23.67 -10.90
C PHE A 8 9.45 25.19 -10.76
N GLN A 9 8.89 26.03 -11.64
CA GLN A 9 9.18 27.47 -11.66
C GLN A 9 9.03 28.19 -10.32
N PRO A 10 7.97 27.94 -9.51
CA PRO A 10 7.76 28.66 -8.26
C PRO A 10 8.86 28.38 -7.21
N VAL A 11 9.50 27.21 -7.27
CA VAL A 11 10.46 26.74 -6.28
C VAL A 11 11.89 26.68 -6.80
N ARG A 12 12.12 26.96 -8.09
CA ARG A 12 13.41 26.73 -8.77
C ARG A 12 14.62 27.43 -8.16
N SER A 13 14.41 28.61 -7.56
CA SER A 13 15.47 29.43 -6.99
C SER A 13 15.65 29.21 -5.49
N MET A 14 14.80 28.39 -4.87
CA MET A 14 14.87 28.11 -3.44
C MET A 14 16.06 27.18 -3.15
N THR A 15 16.78 27.49 -2.08
CA THR A 15 17.65 26.52 -1.42
C THR A 15 16.80 25.40 -0.80
N VAL A 16 17.42 24.26 -0.46
CA VAL A 16 16.72 23.17 0.23
C VAL A 16 16.12 23.63 1.57
N GLY A 17 16.79 24.54 2.27
CA GLY A 17 16.29 25.14 3.51
C GLY A 17 15.07 26.02 3.28
N GLU A 18 15.10 26.90 2.29
CA GLU A 18 13.92 27.71 1.91
C GLU A 18 12.76 26.84 1.43
N PHE A 19 13.05 25.75 0.72
CA PHE A 19 12.03 24.80 0.30
C PHE A 19 11.39 24.06 1.48
N ARG A 20 12.18 23.67 2.51
CA ARG A 20 11.64 23.16 3.77
C ARG A 20 10.69 24.16 4.43
N GLU A 21 11.11 25.42 4.56
CA GLU A 21 10.27 26.47 5.15
C GLU A 21 9.01 26.74 4.32
N TYR A 22 9.12 26.70 2.99
CA TYR A 22 7.99 26.79 2.08
C TYR A 22 6.96 25.68 2.34
N ILE A 23 7.39 24.41 2.42
CA ILE A 23 6.50 23.28 2.70
C ILE A 23 5.81 23.41 4.07
N LEU A 24 6.57 23.83 5.09
CA LEU A 24 6.08 23.92 6.47
C LEU A 24 5.20 25.16 6.71
N GLY A 25 5.37 26.22 5.93
CA GLY A 25 4.66 27.49 6.10
C GLY A 25 3.14 27.37 6.13
N ASP A 26 2.50 28.16 6.99
CA ASP A 26 1.04 28.13 7.20
C ASP A 26 0.25 28.58 5.96
N ALA A 27 0.86 29.41 5.10
CA ALA A 27 0.28 29.85 3.84
C ALA A 27 0.39 28.79 2.72
N THR A 28 1.17 27.73 2.93
CA THR A 28 1.36 26.65 1.95
C THR A 28 0.48 25.47 2.35
N GLY A 29 -0.64 25.31 1.65
CA GLY A 29 -1.59 24.23 1.83
C GLY A 29 -1.48 23.15 0.77
N GLU A 30 -2.50 22.30 0.70
CA GLU A 30 -2.56 21.19 -0.25
C GLU A 30 -2.49 21.69 -1.71
N ALA A 31 -3.16 22.79 -2.03
CA ALA A 31 -3.25 23.32 -3.39
C ALA A 31 -1.89 23.79 -3.92
N GLU A 32 -1.14 24.52 -3.11
CA GLU A 32 0.20 25.02 -3.46
C GLU A 32 1.19 23.86 -3.63
N LEU A 33 1.17 22.88 -2.70
CA LEU A 33 2.04 21.70 -2.79
C LEU A 33 1.72 20.84 -4.02
N ARG A 34 0.44 20.70 -4.37
CA ARG A 34 0.01 19.99 -5.57
C ARG A 34 0.53 20.64 -6.85
N GLN A 35 0.58 21.98 -6.92
CA GLN A 35 1.07 22.70 -8.10
C GLN A 35 2.56 22.43 -8.38
N VAL A 36 3.38 22.25 -7.34
CA VAL A 36 4.83 22.05 -7.50
C VAL A 36 5.23 20.58 -7.55
N GLN A 37 4.31 19.65 -7.26
CA GLN A 37 4.58 18.23 -7.02
C GLN A 37 5.33 17.52 -8.16
N ARG A 38 4.93 17.79 -9.42
CA ARG A 38 5.57 17.23 -10.62
C ARG A 38 6.89 17.94 -10.98
N GLY A 39 7.15 19.11 -10.40
CA GLY A 39 8.42 19.83 -10.48
C GLY A 39 9.45 19.41 -9.43
N ILE A 40 9.12 18.46 -8.55
CA ILE A 40 10.06 17.94 -7.54
C ILE A 40 10.73 16.67 -8.06
N THR A 41 12.06 16.65 -8.03
CA THR A 41 12.85 15.45 -8.30
C THR A 41 13.01 14.60 -7.03
N PRO A 42 13.19 13.27 -7.17
CA PRO A 42 13.51 12.39 -6.05
C PRO A 42 14.62 12.90 -5.13
N GLU A 43 15.72 13.39 -5.71
CA GLU A 43 16.87 13.88 -4.95
C GLU A 43 16.52 15.12 -4.10
N ILE A 44 15.65 16.01 -4.59
CA ILE A 44 15.19 17.17 -3.80
C ILE A 44 14.23 16.75 -2.69
N ALA A 45 13.35 15.77 -2.94
CA ALA A 45 12.50 15.19 -1.89
C ALA A 45 13.33 14.56 -0.77
N ALA A 46 14.37 13.80 -1.13
CA ALA A 46 15.32 13.25 -0.15
C ALA A 46 16.11 14.33 0.58
N ALA A 47 16.61 15.35 -0.13
CA ALA A 47 17.38 16.43 0.46
C ALA A 47 16.58 17.21 1.51
N VAL A 48 15.31 17.52 1.24
CA VAL A 48 14.45 18.25 2.19
C VAL A 48 14.05 17.36 3.37
N ALA A 49 13.79 16.06 3.15
CA ALA A 49 13.50 15.11 4.23
C ALA A 49 14.66 15.00 5.24
N LYS A 50 15.92 15.00 4.75
CA LYS A 50 17.14 14.91 5.58
C LYS A 50 17.30 16.05 6.58
N ILE A 51 16.73 17.22 6.30
CA ILE A 51 16.81 18.40 7.18
C ILE A 51 15.52 18.64 7.98
N MET A 52 14.56 17.72 7.92
CA MET A 52 13.31 17.78 8.68
C MET A 52 13.39 16.95 9.96
N SER A 53 12.88 17.49 11.06
CA SER A 53 12.64 16.70 12.28
C SER A 53 11.47 15.73 12.07
N ASN A 54 11.28 14.74 12.95
CA ASN A 54 10.13 13.82 12.85
C ASN A 54 8.79 14.56 12.86
N LYS A 55 8.67 15.60 13.69
CA LYS A 55 7.50 16.48 13.74
C LYS A 55 7.27 17.17 12.40
N ASP A 56 8.35 17.66 11.76
CA ASP A 56 8.24 18.35 10.48
C ASP A 56 7.79 17.39 9.37
N LEU A 57 8.31 16.16 9.34
CA LEU A 57 7.89 15.12 8.40
C LEU A 57 6.39 14.81 8.54
N VAL A 58 5.92 14.63 9.78
CA VAL A 58 4.49 14.39 10.08
C VAL A 58 3.63 15.59 9.65
N LEU A 59 4.02 16.80 10.06
CA LEU A 59 3.26 18.02 9.75
C LEU A 59 3.18 18.29 8.25
N ALA A 60 4.29 18.15 7.54
CA ALA A 60 4.35 18.37 6.11
C ALA A 60 3.53 17.33 5.34
N ALA A 61 3.68 16.04 5.68
CA ALA A 61 2.92 14.97 5.02
C ALA A 61 1.41 15.07 5.28
N ALA A 62 0.99 15.53 6.47
CA ALA A 62 -0.41 15.71 6.82
C ALA A 62 -1.16 16.72 5.93
N LYS A 63 -0.43 17.68 5.32
CA LYS A 63 -0.98 18.65 4.37
C LYS A 63 -1.26 18.05 2.98
N ILE A 64 -0.73 16.87 2.68
CA ILE A 64 -0.71 16.32 1.31
C ILE A 64 -1.71 15.16 1.19
N ARG A 65 -2.58 15.25 0.18
CA ARG A 65 -3.59 14.24 -0.14
C ARG A 65 -3.48 13.84 -1.60
N ASN A 66 -3.04 12.60 -1.84
CA ASN A 66 -2.94 12.02 -3.17
C ASN A 66 -4.04 10.97 -3.26
N ILE A 67 -5.09 11.31 -4.02
CA ILE A 67 -6.30 10.50 -4.17
C ILE A 67 -6.17 9.63 -5.41
N THR A 68 -6.45 8.34 -5.27
CA THR A 68 -6.42 7.35 -6.35
C THR A 68 -7.72 6.55 -6.37
N LYS A 69 -8.07 6.00 -7.53
CA LYS A 69 -9.33 5.29 -7.75
C LYS A 69 -9.11 4.02 -8.56
N CYS A 70 -9.64 2.91 -8.04
CA CYS A 70 -9.74 1.63 -8.73
C CYS A 70 -11.21 1.16 -8.63
N ARG A 71 -11.52 0.12 -7.84
CA ARG A 71 -12.92 -0.24 -7.50
C ARG A 71 -13.50 0.65 -6.40
N ASN A 72 -12.65 1.26 -5.58
CA ASN A 72 -13.01 2.27 -4.58
C ASN A 72 -12.05 3.46 -4.61
N THR A 73 -12.30 4.46 -3.75
CA THR A 73 -11.48 5.66 -3.65
C THR A 73 -10.55 5.62 -2.44
N MET A 74 -9.26 5.90 -2.65
CA MET A 74 -8.23 5.90 -1.60
C MET A 74 -7.57 7.28 -1.43
N GLY A 75 -7.11 7.59 -0.21
CA GLY A 75 -6.29 8.78 0.09
C GLY A 75 -7.04 10.08 0.43
N GLN A 76 -8.37 10.02 0.56
CA GLN A 76 -9.19 11.17 0.97
C GLN A 76 -8.93 11.56 2.44
N PRO A 77 -9.10 12.85 2.81
CA PRO A 77 -9.13 13.26 4.21
C PRO A 77 -10.15 12.44 5.03
N GLY A 78 -9.75 11.98 6.21
CA GLY A 78 -10.63 11.19 7.09
C GLY A 78 -10.75 9.71 6.73
N VAL A 79 -10.08 9.26 5.66
CA VAL A 79 -10.05 7.86 5.25
C VAL A 79 -8.71 7.21 5.63
N LEU A 80 -8.77 6.01 6.19
CA LEU A 80 -7.63 5.12 6.39
C LEU A 80 -7.97 3.75 5.84
N GLY A 81 -7.32 3.36 4.74
CA GLY A 81 -7.48 2.04 4.16
C GLY A 81 -6.64 1.00 4.86
N ILE A 82 -7.03 -0.27 4.72
CA ILE A 82 -6.28 -1.39 5.26
C ILE A 82 -6.16 -2.46 4.19
N ARG A 83 -4.92 -2.90 3.90
CA ARG A 83 -4.67 -4.11 3.11
C ARG A 83 -4.99 -5.31 3.99
N VAL A 84 -5.84 -6.21 3.53
CA VAL A 84 -5.92 -7.55 4.14
C VAL A 84 -4.83 -8.40 3.51
N GLN A 85 -3.96 -8.98 4.33
CA GLN A 85 -2.86 -9.84 3.91
C GLN A 85 -3.06 -11.26 4.48
N PRO A 86 -3.85 -12.10 3.78
CA PRO A 86 -4.24 -13.41 4.27
C PRO A 86 -3.27 -14.48 3.75
N ASN A 87 -1.98 -14.30 3.99
CA ASN A 87 -0.95 -15.24 3.53
C ASN A 87 -1.13 -16.61 4.20
N HIS A 88 -0.95 -17.68 3.43
CA HIS A 88 -1.05 -19.04 3.93
C HIS A 88 0.22 -19.83 3.57
N PRO A 89 0.89 -20.54 4.50
CA PRO A 89 2.17 -21.22 4.23
C PRO A 89 2.14 -22.26 3.09
N ALA A 90 0.95 -22.78 2.78
CA ALA A 90 0.72 -23.75 1.72
C ALA A 90 -0.10 -23.20 0.54
N ASP A 91 -0.36 -21.88 0.49
CA ASP A 91 -1.24 -21.25 -0.50
C ASP A 91 -2.64 -21.90 -0.58
N ASP A 92 -3.16 -22.40 0.56
CA ASP A 92 -4.46 -23.04 0.61
C ASP A 92 -5.55 -21.99 0.42
N VAL A 93 -6.26 -22.06 -0.71
CA VAL A 93 -7.28 -21.08 -1.09
C VAL A 93 -8.40 -21.01 -0.04
N GLY A 94 -8.75 -22.12 0.60
CA GLY A 94 -9.75 -22.13 1.67
C GLY A 94 -9.31 -21.31 2.87
N GLY A 95 -8.09 -21.56 3.37
CA GLY A 95 -7.47 -20.81 4.47
C GLY A 95 -7.31 -19.32 4.15
N ILE A 96 -6.89 -18.99 2.93
CA ILE A 96 -6.79 -17.61 2.43
C ILE A 96 -8.16 -16.92 2.49
N LEU A 97 -9.22 -17.58 2.01
CA LEU A 97 -10.58 -17.01 2.01
C LEU A 97 -11.15 -16.85 3.41
N LEU A 98 -10.88 -17.80 4.31
CA LEU A 98 -11.28 -17.70 5.72
C LEU A 98 -10.60 -16.52 6.43
N SER A 99 -9.28 -16.37 6.28
CA SER A 99 -8.52 -15.24 6.82
C SER A 99 -8.97 -13.91 6.22
N THR A 100 -9.25 -13.89 4.91
CA THR A 100 -9.81 -12.71 4.23
C THR A 100 -11.12 -12.31 4.86
N PHE A 101 -12.01 -13.29 5.05
CA PHE A 101 -13.33 -13.06 5.61
C PHE A 101 -13.26 -12.53 7.04
N GLU A 102 -12.34 -13.04 7.87
CA GLU A 102 -12.06 -12.46 9.18
C GLU A 102 -11.70 -10.98 9.07
N GLY A 103 -10.74 -10.61 8.22
CA GLY A 103 -10.36 -9.21 8.00
C GLY A 103 -11.53 -8.30 7.60
N LEU A 104 -12.42 -8.78 6.73
CA LEU A 104 -13.63 -8.06 6.33
C LEU A 104 -14.58 -7.79 7.51
N LEU A 105 -14.70 -8.70 8.48
CA LEU A 105 -15.53 -8.50 9.67
C LEU A 105 -14.99 -7.38 10.58
N TYR A 106 -13.69 -7.10 10.52
CA TYR A 106 -13.06 -5.94 11.16
C TYR A 106 -13.16 -4.67 10.31
N GLY A 107 -13.74 -4.74 9.11
CA GLY A 107 -13.79 -3.64 8.16
C GLY A 107 -12.45 -3.35 7.48
N CYS A 108 -11.55 -4.33 7.43
CA CYS A 108 -10.30 -4.26 6.69
C CYS A 108 -10.50 -4.79 5.26
N GLY A 109 -9.60 -4.40 4.35
CA GLY A 109 -9.58 -4.90 2.97
C GLY A 109 -10.03 -3.87 1.95
N ASP A 110 -10.29 -2.63 2.37
CA ASP A 110 -10.66 -1.52 1.50
C ASP A 110 -9.47 -0.96 0.70
N ALA A 111 -8.23 -1.10 1.18
CA ALA A 111 -7.08 -0.77 0.34
C ALA A 111 -6.85 -1.85 -0.72
N VAL A 112 -6.77 -3.12 -0.33
CA VAL A 112 -6.67 -4.28 -1.23
C VAL A 112 -6.82 -5.56 -0.41
N ILE A 113 -7.37 -6.62 -1.01
CA ILE A 113 -7.19 -7.98 -0.51
C ILE A 113 -5.99 -8.58 -1.25
N GLY A 114 -4.82 -8.59 -0.59
CA GLY A 114 -3.52 -8.82 -1.24
C GLY A 114 -2.75 -9.99 -0.62
N VAL A 115 -2.56 -11.07 -1.37
CA VAL A 115 -1.84 -12.28 -0.94
C VAL A 115 -0.43 -12.29 -1.50
N ASN A 116 0.57 -12.47 -0.64
CA ASN A 116 1.91 -12.90 -1.05
C ASN A 116 1.87 -14.42 -1.20
N PRO A 117 2.00 -15.00 -2.41
CA PRO A 117 1.99 -16.44 -2.57
C PRO A 117 3.30 -17.05 -2.06
N ALA A 118 3.22 -18.19 -1.37
CA ALA A 118 4.38 -18.99 -1.00
C ALA A 118 5.07 -19.60 -2.24
N THR A 119 4.30 -19.89 -3.29
CA THR A 119 4.78 -20.40 -4.58
C THR A 119 4.49 -19.43 -5.72
N ASP A 120 5.54 -18.87 -6.33
CA ASP A 120 5.44 -18.05 -7.53
C ASP A 120 5.24 -18.93 -8.79
N SER A 121 3.99 -19.37 -9.02
CA SER A 121 3.58 -20.10 -10.22
C SER A 121 2.28 -19.57 -10.80
N VAL A 122 2.09 -19.73 -12.11
CA VAL A 122 0.89 -19.26 -12.81
C VAL A 122 -0.36 -19.96 -12.27
N GLU A 123 -0.27 -21.25 -11.96
CA GLU A 123 -1.38 -22.06 -11.43
C GLU A 123 -1.81 -21.60 -10.05
N THR A 124 -0.86 -21.41 -9.13
CA THR A 124 -1.12 -20.92 -7.77
C THR A 124 -1.70 -19.51 -7.81
N VAL A 125 -1.05 -18.59 -8.53
CA VAL A 125 -1.50 -17.19 -8.66
C VAL A 125 -2.91 -17.13 -9.25
N SER A 126 -3.18 -17.89 -10.30
CA SER A 126 -4.52 -17.95 -10.92
C SER A 126 -5.58 -18.50 -9.95
N SER A 127 -5.23 -19.50 -9.15
CA SER A 127 -6.16 -20.12 -8.20
C SER A 127 -6.53 -19.17 -7.07
N ILE A 128 -5.54 -18.46 -6.51
CA ILE A 128 -5.73 -17.43 -5.49
C ILE A 128 -6.60 -16.30 -6.04
N LEU A 129 -6.23 -15.71 -7.19
CA LEU A 129 -6.97 -14.61 -7.80
C LEU A 129 -8.43 -14.97 -8.07
N ARG A 130 -8.69 -16.16 -8.64
CA ARG A 130 -10.07 -16.64 -8.85
C ARG A 130 -10.80 -16.87 -7.53
N GLY A 131 -10.12 -17.34 -6.49
CA GLY A 131 -10.69 -17.47 -5.15
C GLY A 131 -11.16 -16.15 -4.60
N LEU A 132 -10.27 -15.15 -4.59
CA LEU A 132 -10.56 -13.80 -4.11
C LEU A 132 -11.68 -13.14 -4.92
N GLU A 133 -11.66 -13.24 -6.25
CA GLU A 133 -12.72 -12.67 -7.09
C GLU A 133 -14.08 -13.32 -6.81
N ARG A 134 -14.14 -14.64 -6.58
CA ARG A 134 -15.39 -15.30 -6.18
C ARG A 134 -15.97 -14.70 -4.90
N LEU A 135 -15.11 -14.44 -3.90
CA LEU A 135 -15.54 -13.81 -2.64
C LEU A 135 -16.05 -12.39 -2.89
N VAL A 136 -15.30 -11.59 -3.65
CA VAL A 136 -15.69 -10.23 -4.03
C VAL A 136 -17.03 -10.22 -4.76
N ASP A 137 -17.24 -11.15 -5.69
CA ASP A 137 -18.46 -11.27 -6.48
C ASP A 137 -19.69 -11.72 -5.69
N VAL A 138 -19.52 -12.70 -4.79
CA VAL A 138 -20.61 -13.23 -3.94
C VAL A 138 -21.12 -12.14 -3.00
N TYR A 139 -20.22 -11.37 -2.40
CA TYR A 139 -20.58 -10.33 -1.43
C TYR A 139 -20.71 -8.93 -2.03
N LYS A 140 -20.42 -8.76 -3.33
CA LYS A 140 -20.40 -7.46 -4.02
C LYS A 140 -19.54 -6.43 -3.28
N ILE A 141 -18.34 -6.86 -2.90
CA ILE A 141 -17.42 -6.05 -2.11
C ILE A 141 -16.79 -4.97 -3.00
N PRO A 142 -16.88 -3.67 -2.65
CA PRO A 142 -16.25 -2.60 -3.41
C PRO A 142 -14.77 -2.48 -3.02
N THR A 143 -14.00 -3.50 -3.39
CA THR A 143 -12.55 -3.55 -3.20
C THR A 143 -11.88 -4.36 -4.30
N GLN A 144 -10.57 -4.19 -4.42
CA GLN A 144 -9.69 -4.80 -5.40
C GLN A 144 -8.89 -5.96 -4.80
N THR A 145 -8.56 -6.92 -5.65
CA THR A 145 -7.77 -8.12 -5.33
C THR A 145 -6.38 -8.06 -5.95
N CYS A 146 -5.41 -8.66 -5.28
CA CYS A 146 -4.05 -8.78 -5.80
C CYS A 146 -3.37 -10.06 -5.29
N CYS A 147 -2.56 -10.67 -6.13
CA CYS A 147 -1.64 -11.75 -5.74
C CYS A 147 -0.22 -11.28 -6.10
N LEU A 148 0.57 -10.99 -5.07
CA LEU A 148 1.83 -10.25 -5.13
C LEU A 148 3.01 -11.14 -5.59
N ALA A 149 2.82 -11.84 -6.71
CA ALA A 149 3.88 -12.58 -7.40
C ALA A 149 4.73 -11.64 -8.27
N HIS A 150 5.77 -12.17 -8.93
CA HIS A 150 6.47 -11.39 -9.95
C HIS A 150 5.52 -10.95 -11.08
N ILE A 151 5.70 -9.74 -11.63
CA ILE A 151 4.83 -9.16 -12.66
C ILE A 151 4.64 -10.09 -13.87
N THR A 152 5.66 -10.84 -14.26
CA THR A 152 5.56 -11.80 -15.38
C THR A 152 4.61 -12.95 -15.09
N THR A 153 4.56 -13.43 -13.85
CA THR A 153 3.66 -14.52 -13.44
C THR A 153 2.23 -14.00 -13.37
N GLN A 154 2.02 -12.80 -12.84
CA GLN A 154 0.71 -12.15 -12.82
C GLN A 154 0.16 -11.94 -14.23
N LEU A 155 0.98 -11.44 -15.16
CA LEU A 155 0.58 -11.26 -16.57
C LEU A 155 0.33 -12.60 -17.28
N ALA A 156 1.11 -13.63 -16.99
CA ALA A 156 0.84 -14.97 -17.51
C ALA A 156 -0.50 -15.53 -16.99
N ALA A 157 -0.81 -15.32 -15.71
CA ALA A 157 -2.11 -15.68 -15.12
C ALA A 157 -3.26 -14.89 -15.76
N LEU A 158 -3.09 -13.59 -15.97
CA LEU A 158 -4.04 -12.71 -16.67
C LEU A 158 -4.33 -13.23 -18.08
N ARG A 159 -3.28 -13.53 -18.87
CA ARG A 159 -3.41 -14.11 -20.22
C ARG A 159 -4.08 -15.49 -20.18
N GLY A 160 -3.93 -16.23 -19.09
CA GLY A 160 -4.66 -17.46 -18.77
C GLY A 160 -6.09 -17.25 -18.25
N GLY A 161 -6.59 -16.02 -18.25
CA GLY A 161 -7.96 -15.66 -17.85
C GLY A 161 -8.17 -15.53 -16.34
N ALA A 162 -7.12 -15.36 -15.53
CA ALA A 162 -7.28 -14.98 -14.13
C ALA A 162 -7.74 -13.52 -14.02
N PRO A 163 -8.64 -13.19 -13.06
CA PRO A 163 -9.04 -11.81 -12.80
C PRO A 163 -7.90 -11.06 -12.10
N VAL A 164 -7.41 -9.99 -12.71
CA VAL A 164 -6.41 -9.10 -12.10
C VAL A 164 -7.05 -7.72 -11.95
N ASP A 165 -7.14 -7.22 -10.71
CA ASP A 165 -7.55 -5.84 -10.44
C ASP A 165 -6.34 -4.92 -10.27
N LEU A 166 -5.34 -5.35 -9.49
CA LEU A 166 -4.07 -4.63 -9.33
C LEU A 166 -2.90 -5.47 -9.84
N LEU A 167 -1.98 -4.80 -10.54
CA LEU A 167 -0.71 -5.37 -10.96
C LEU A 167 0.38 -4.98 -9.97
N PHE A 168 0.87 -5.97 -9.23
CA PHE A 168 1.91 -5.76 -8.23
C PHE A 168 3.32 -5.83 -8.82
N GLN A 169 4.26 -5.05 -8.28
CA GLN A 169 5.69 -5.32 -8.44
C GLN A 169 6.52 -4.62 -7.35
N SER A 170 7.52 -5.30 -6.80
CA SER A 170 8.59 -4.64 -6.03
C SER A 170 9.51 -3.87 -6.98
N ILE A 171 9.84 -2.61 -6.63
CA ILE A 171 10.68 -1.72 -7.43
C ILE A 171 11.78 -1.08 -6.57
N ALA A 172 12.83 -0.57 -7.24
CA ALA A 172 13.98 0.05 -6.59
C ALA A 172 14.43 1.35 -7.29
N GLY A 173 15.29 2.12 -6.63
CA GLY A 173 15.76 3.43 -7.08
C GLY A 173 16.87 3.43 -8.15
N THR A 174 17.36 2.27 -8.57
CA THR A 174 18.39 2.14 -9.62
C THR A 174 18.00 1.10 -10.65
N GLU A 175 18.49 1.27 -11.87
CA GLU A 175 18.24 0.31 -12.95
C GLU A 175 18.83 -1.07 -12.60
N THR A 176 20.06 -1.12 -12.07
CA THR A 176 20.72 -2.36 -11.65
C THR A 176 19.91 -3.10 -10.58
N ALA A 177 19.37 -2.38 -9.59
CA ALA A 177 18.53 -3.00 -8.56
C ALA A 177 17.22 -3.57 -9.16
N ASN A 178 16.52 -2.80 -10.01
CA ASN A 178 15.32 -3.32 -10.69
C ASN A 178 15.63 -4.55 -11.57
N ARG A 179 16.78 -4.56 -12.27
CA ARG A 179 17.22 -5.73 -13.04
C ARG A 179 17.50 -6.95 -12.16
N SER A 180 18.01 -6.76 -10.94
CA SER A 180 18.17 -7.85 -9.97
C SER A 180 16.84 -8.46 -9.53
N PHE A 181 15.75 -7.69 -9.58
CA PHE A 181 14.39 -8.17 -9.37
C PHE A 181 13.76 -8.79 -10.63
N GLY A 182 14.46 -8.77 -11.78
CA GLY A 182 13.92 -9.23 -13.05
C GLY A 182 13.02 -8.22 -13.78
N VAL A 183 13.06 -6.93 -13.38
CA VAL A 183 12.12 -5.91 -13.83
C VAL A 183 12.81 -4.84 -14.68
N THR A 184 12.07 -4.33 -15.68
CA THR A 184 12.44 -3.12 -16.43
C THR A 184 11.24 -2.17 -16.49
N LEU A 185 11.49 -0.88 -16.72
CA LEU A 185 10.40 0.10 -16.86
C LEU A 185 9.49 -0.20 -18.06
N ALA A 186 10.05 -0.77 -19.14
CA ALA A 186 9.26 -1.21 -20.29
C ALA A 186 8.26 -2.32 -19.91
N MET A 187 8.72 -3.31 -19.13
CA MET A 187 7.86 -4.38 -18.62
C MET A 187 6.73 -3.85 -17.72
N LEU A 188 7.01 -2.83 -16.89
CA LEU A 188 5.98 -2.18 -16.08
C LEU A 188 4.94 -1.46 -16.96
N GLN A 189 5.39 -0.78 -18.03
CA GLN A 189 4.51 -0.08 -18.96
C GLN A 189 3.62 -1.06 -19.74
N GLU A 190 4.23 -2.09 -20.34
CA GLU A 190 3.52 -3.15 -21.09
C GLU A 190 2.52 -3.87 -20.18
N GLY A 191 2.92 -4.22 -18.96
CA GLY A 191 2.02 -4.85 -17.99
C GLY A 191 0.84 -3.96 -17.61
N ARG A 192 1.07 -2.65 -17.40
CA ARG A 192 0.00 -1.68 -17.13
C ARG A 192 -1.00 -1.63 -18.29
N GLU A 193 -0.52 -1.58 -19.53
CA GLU A 193 -1.38 -1.55 -20.73
C GLU A 193 -2.22 -2.82 -20.86
N GLU A 194 -1.64 -4.00 -20.62
CA GLU A 194 -2.38 -5.26 -20.64
C GLU A 194 -3.50 -5.33 -19.58
N VAL A 195 -3.27 -4.76 -18.40
CA VAL A 195 -4.30 -4.74 -17.34
C VAL A 195 -5.38 -3.72 -17.62
N ILE A 196 -5.08 -2.58 -18.27
CA ILE A 196 -6.09 -1.65 -18.77
C ILE A 196 -7.02 -2.37 -19.76
N GLU A 197 -6.46 -3.05 -20.77
CA GLU A 197 -7.26 -3.83 -21.73
C GLU A 197 -8.08 -4.93 -21.05
N HIS A 198 -7.52 -5.56 -20.01
CA HIS A 198 -8.23 -6.56 -19.22
C HIS A 198 -9.41 -5.95 -18.46
N HIS A 199 -9.25 -4.78 -17.85
CA HIS A 199 -10.33 -4.06 -17.15
C HIS A 199 -11.49 -3.69 -18.08
N GLU A 200 -11.20 -3.26 -19.31
CA GLU A 200 -12.21 -2.93 -20.33
C GLU A 200 -13.10 -4.11 -20.73
N ARG A 201 -12.59 -5.35 -20.58
CA ARG A 201 -13.29 -6.59 -20.94
C ARG A 201 -14.09 -7.19 -19.78
N ARG A 202 -13.96 -6.63 -18.57
CA ARG A 202 -14.62 -7.15 -17.36
C ARG A 202 -15.85 -6.33 -17.01
N ASP A 203 -16.91 -7.02 -16.59
CA ASP A 203 -18.13 -6.40 -16.06
C ASP A 203 -17.93 -6.00 -14.58
N VAL A 204 -17.09 -5.00 -14.36
CA VAL A 204 -16.75 -4.45 -13.05
C VAL A 204 -16.98 -2.94 -13.07
N ALA A 205 -17.59 -2.41 -12.02
CA ALA A 205 -17.82 -0.97 -11.87
C ALA A 205 -16.54 -0.26 -11.41
N TRP A 206 -15.63 0.03 -12.34
CA TRP A 206 -14.41 0.79 -12.07
C TRP A 206 -14.72 2.28 -11.82
N LEU A 207 -14.15 2.85 -10.75
CA LEU A 207 -14.20 4.30 -10.44
C LEU A 207 -13.01 5.07 -11.01
N GLY A 208 -11.94 4.36 -11.41
CA GLY A 208 -10.74 4.92 -12.00
C GLY A 208 -9.83 3.83 -12.57
N ASP A 209 -8.72 4.26 -13.16
CA ASP A 209 -7.76 3.46 -13.89
C ASP A 209 -6.39 3.34 -13.18
N ASN A 210 -6.32 3.77 -11.91
CA ASN A 210 -5.16 3.47 -11.09
C ASN A 210 -5.18 1.96 -10.78
N LEU A 211 -4.22 1.22 -11.33
CA LEU A 211 -4.20 -0.25 -11.22
C LEU A 211 -2.83 -0.83 -10.85
N MET A 212 -1.79 0.00 -10.79
CA MET A 212 -0.46 -0.48 -10.36
C MET A 212 -0.39 -0.49 -8.83
N TYR A 213 0.28 -1.50 -8.29
CA TYR A 213 0.62 -1.61 -6.89
C TYR A 213 2.13 -1.82 -6.75
N PHE A 214 2.83 -0.89 -6.11
CA PHE A 214 4.28 -1.01 -5.90
C PHE A 214 4.64 -1.19 -4.42
N GLU A 215 5.63 -2.04 -4.20
CA GLU A 215 6.36 -2.10 -2.93
C GLU A 215 7.80 -1.62 -3.10
N THR A 216 8.26 -0.95 -2.05
CA THR A 216 9.55 -0.26 -1.95
C THR A 216 10.13 -0.49 -0.55
N GLY A 217 11.31 0.00 -0.27
CA GLY A 217 11.92 -0.18 1.04
C GLY A 217 13.38 0.21 1.04
N GLN A 218 13.74 1.02 2.04
CA GLN A 218 15.13 1.36 2.31
C GLN A 218 15.97 0.09 2.51
N GLY A 219 17.12 0.04 1.85
CA GLY A 219 18.07 -1.08 1.92
C GLY A 219 18.06 -2.00 0.70
N SER A 220 16.97 -2.02 -0.08
CA SER A 220 16.83 -2.85 -1.28
C SER A 220 18.01 -2.72 -2.26
N ALA A 221 18.37 -1.50 -2.64
CA ALA A 221 19.48 -1.24 -3.55
C ALA A 221 20.87 -1.52 -2.94
N LEU A 222 21.01 -1.44 -1.62
CA LEU A 222 22.25 -1.82 -0.92
C LEU A 222 22.38 -3.35 -0.91
N SER A 223 21.30 -4.07 -0.59
CA SER A 223 21.23 -5.54 -0.63
C SER A 223 21.56 -6.11 -2.01
N ALA A 224 21.20 -5.39 -3.08
CA ALA A 224 21.48 -5.77 -4.46
C ALA A 224 22.87 -5.31 -4.97
N GLU A 225 23.73 -4.75 -4.11
CA GLU A 225 25.01 -4.13 -4.47
C GLU A 225 24.90 -3.07 -5.60
N ALA A 226 23.74 -2.43 -5.68
CA ALA A 226 23.30 -1.58 -6.77
C ALA A 226 23.11 -0.12 -6.33
N HIS A 227 23.69 0.26 -5.19
CA HIS A 227 23.50 1.57 -4.57
C HIS A 227 24.45 2.66 -5.09
N HIS A 228 25.57 2.28 -5.73
CA HIS A 228 26.53 3.20 -6.34
C HIS A 228 27.06 4.31 -5.41
N GLY A 229 27.19 4.01 -4.11
CA GLY A 229 27.63 4.98 -3.10
C GLY A 229 26.57 6.00 -2.67
N VAL A 230 25.32 5.87 -3.14
CA VAL A 230 24.18 6.70 -2.74
C VAL A 230 23.53 6.12 -1.49
N ASP A 231 23.06 6.98 -0.59
CA ASP A 231 22.41 6.57 0.64
C ASP A 231 20.99 5.98 0.42
N GLN A 232 20.53 5.18 1.38
CA GLN A 232 19.27 4.43 1.29
C GLN A 232 18.05 5.33 1.05
N LEU A 233 17.97 6.47 1.75
CA LEU A 233 16.83 7.39 1.65
C LEU A 233 16.73 8.02 0.26
N THR A 234 17.86 8.43 -0.31
CA THR A 234 17.88 9.02 -1.66
C THR A 234 17.48 7.98 -2.72
N LEU A 235 17.89 6.72 -2.56
CA LEU A 235 17.49 5.63 -3.46
C LEU A 235 16.00 5.27 -3.29
N GLU A 236 15.48 5.32 -2.07
CA GLU A 236 14.06 5.12 -1.82
C GLU A 236 13.20 6.21 -2.48
N ALA A 237 13.60 7.48 -2.38
CA ALA A 237 12.95 8.56 -3.12
C ALA A 237 12.97 8.32 -4.64
N ARG A 238 14.02 7.71 -5.18
CA ARG A 238 14.10 7.38 -6.62
C ARG A 238 13.17 6.23 -6.98
N ALA A 239 12.95 5.26 -6.08
CA ALA A 239 11.93 4.24 -6.27
C ALA A 239 10.53 4.86 -6.36
N TYR A 240 10.24 5.90 -5.56
CA TYR A 240 9.02 6.69 -5.70
C TYR A 240 8.97 7.44 -7.04
N GLY A 241 10.11 7.93 -7.53
CA GLY A 241 10.23 8.48 -8.88
C GLY A 241 9.84 7.48 -9.98
N VAL A 242 10.20 6.20 -9.81
CA VAL A 242 9.77 5.10 -10.69
C VAL A 242 8.26 4.89 -10.57
N ALA A 243 7.73 4.71 -9.36
CA ALA A 243 6.29 4.50 -9.14
C ALA A 243 5.44 5.61 -9.78
N ARG A 244 5.85 6.88 -9.62
CA ARG A 244 5.15 8.06 -10.14
C ARG A 244 4.99 8.07 -11.66
N ALA A 245 5.80 7.31 -12.39
CA ALA A 245 5.69 7.20 -13.84
C ALA A 245 4.49 6.36 -14.30
N PHE A 246 3.86 5.60 -13.39
CA PHE A 246 2.80 4.64 -13.72
C PHE A 246 1.46 4.92 -13.03
N ASP A 247 1.33 6.07 -12.35
CA ASP A 247 0.12 6.53 -11.64
C ASP A 247 -0.57 5.41 -10.83
N PRO A 248 0.13 4.82 -9.85
CA PRO A 248 -0.33 3.63 -9.13
C PRO A 248 -1.54 3.91 -8.26
N PHE A 249 -2.28 2.84 -7.94
CA PHE A 249 -3.34 2.89 -6.95
C PHE A 249 -2.79 2.88 -5.53
N LEU A 250 -1.73 2.09 -5.30
CA LEU A 250 -1.07 1.91 -4.01
C LEU A 250 0.45 1.91 -4.17
N VAL A 251 1.13 2.52 -3.19
CA VAL A 251 2.57 2.36 -2.98
C VAL A 251 2.80 2.24 -1.49
N ASN A 252 3.49 1.20 -1.02
CA ASN A 252 4.01 1.17 0.35
C ASN A 252 5.51 0.95 0.38
N SER A 253 6.15 1.61 1.35
CA SER A 253 7.43 1.19 1.86
C SER A 253 7.20 0.03 2.83
N VAL A 254 8.09 -0.96 2.81
CA VAL A 254 8.10 -2.08 3.75
C VAL A 254 9.22 -1.83 4.77
N VAL A 255 8.89 -1.10 5.84
CA VAL A 255 9.89 -0.56 6.77
C VAL A 255 10.19 -1.59 7.84
N GLY A 256 11.45 -1.98 8.01
CA GLY A 256 11.88 -2.96 9.03
C GLY A 256 11.83 -4.42 8.58
N PHE A 257 11.47 -4.68 7.31
CA PHE A 257 11.32 -6.04 6.78
C PHE A 257 12.64 -6.76 6.47
N ILE A 258 13.64 -6.03 5.96
CA ILE A 258 14.88 -6.68 5.50
C ILE A 258 15.72 -7.18 6.68
N GLY A 259 15.94 -6.32 7.69
CA GLY A 259 16.73 -6.69 8.87
C GLY A 259 17.51 -5.53 9.50
N PRO A 260 18.15 -5.79 10.66
CA PRO A 260 18.91 -4.81 11.42
C PRO A 260 20.17 -4.30 10.74
N GLU A 261 20.62 -4.96 9.66
CA GLU A 261 21.75 -4.53 8.84
C GLU A 261 21.44 -3.21 8.10
N TYR A 262 20.16 -2.90 7.91
CA TYR A 262 19.68 -1.71 7.21
C TYR A 262 19.02 -0.71 8.16
N LEU A 263 18.17 -1.20 9.06
CA LEU A 263 17.47 -0.44 10.11
C LEU A 263 17.52 -1.22 11.42
N TYR A 264 18.44 -0.86 12.30
CA TYR A 264 18.82 -1.67 13.47
C TYR A 264 17.78 -1.70 14.59
N ASP A 265 17.21 -0.55 14.94
CA ASP A 265 16.36 -0.36 16.11
C ASP A 265 15.06 0.39 15.79
N GLU A 266 14.16 0.44 16.76
CA GLU A 266 12.91 1.20 16.66
C GLU A 266 13.09 2.65 16.22
N ARG A 267 14.18 3.30 16.61
CA ARG A 267 14.42 4.71 16.29
C ARG A 267 14.70 4.88 14.80
N GLN A 268 15.49 3.98 14.23
CA GLN A 268 15.79 3.96 12.79
C GLN A 268 14.55 3.58 11.98
N ILE A 269 13.80 2.57 12.42
CA ILE A 269 12.55 2.13 11.77
C ILE A 269 11.52 3.26 11.77
N ILE A 270 11.28 3.90 12.93
CA ILE A 270 10.35 5.03 13.03
C ILE A 270 10.78 6.18 12.12
N ARG A 271 12.07 6.51 12.12
CA ARG A 271 12.60 7.59 11.29
C ARG A 271 12.39 7.29 9.81
N ALA A 272 12.76 6.10 9.35
CA ALA A 272 12.64 5.69 7.96
C ALA A 272 11.18 5.73 7.49
N GLY A 273 10.24 5.18 8.26
CA GLY A 273 8.83 5.19 7.88
C GLY A 273 8.24 6.59 7.73
N LEU A 274 8.65 7.54 8.60
CA LEU A 274 8.23 8.94 8.47
C LEU A 274 8.84 9.63 7.25
N GLU A 275 10.11 9.37 6.95
CA GLU A 275 10.78 9.93 5.77
C GLU A 275 10.17 9.38 4.48
N ASP A 276 9.99 8.06 4.39
CA ASP A 276 9.40 7.34 3.28
C ASP A 276 8.00 7.84 2.96
N HIS A 277 7.14 7.91 3.99
CA HIS A 277 5.79 8.42 3.85
C HIS A 277 5.77 9.87 3.36
N PHE A 278 6.58 10.75 3.95
CA PHE A 278 6.67 12.14 3.54
C PHE A 278 7.16 12.29 2.10
N MET A 279 8.24 11.62 1.71
CA MET A 279 8.79 11.69 0.36
C MET A 279 7.81 11.15 -0.69
N GLY A 280 7.15 10.02 -0.41
CA GLY A 280 6.14 9.46 -1.30
C GLY A 280 4.96 10.43 -1.51
N LYS A 281 4.45 11.02 -0.42
CA LYS A 281 3.40 12.06 -0.49
C LYS A 281 3.86 13.28 -1.29
N LEU A 282 5.04 13.82 -0.98
CA LEU A 282 5.61 14.98 -1.66
C LEU A 282 5.82 14.73 -3.17
N LEU A 283 6.06 13.48 -3.56
CA LEU A 283 6.22 13.09 -4.96
C LEU A 283 4.89 12.73 -5.66
N GLY A 284 3.73 12.78 -4.99
CA GLY A 284 2.44 12.54 -5.65
C GLY A 284 1.87 11.14 -5.51
N LEU A 285 2.44 10.31 -4.65
CA LEU A 285 2.03 8.91 -4.53
C LEU A 285 0.97 8.69 -3.44
N PRO A 286 0.08 7.70 -3.62
CA PRO A 286 -0.89 7.24 -2.62
C PRO A 286 -0.20 6.43 -1.52
N MET A 287 0.70 7.08 -0.76
CA MET A 287 1.67 6.40 0.09
C MET A 287 1.05 5.75 1.33
N GLY A 288 1.21 4.44 1.43
CA GLY A 288 1.01 3.62 2.64
C GLY A 288 2.33 3.18 3.25
N CYS A 289 2.26 2.37 4.31
CA CYS A 289 3.44 1.81 4.97
C CYS A 289 3.13 0.43 5.54
N ASP A 290 4.00 -0.56 5.27
CA ASP A 290 4.07 -1.75 6.12
C ASP A 290 4.87 -1.37 7.35
N VAL A 291 4.17 -1.27 8.48
CA VAL A 291 4.78 -0.97 9.76
C VAL A 291 5.15 -2.30 10.38
N CYS A 292 6.40 -2.69 10.20
CA CYS A 292 6.81 -4.04 10.49
C CYS A 292 8.21 -4.12 11.10
N TYR A 293 8.54 -5.29 11.62
CA TYR A 293 9.87 -5.61 12.12
C TYR A 293 10.12 -7.10 12.01
N THR A 294 11.39 -7.45 11.95
CA THR A 294 11.83 -8.84 12.06
C THR A 294 12.32 -9.14 13.48
N ASN A 295 12.17 -10.39 13.92
CA ASN A 295 12.50 -10.83 15.28
C ASN A 295 13.97 -10.62 15.73
N HIS A 296 14.86 -10.26 14.81
CA HIS A 296 16.27 -10.01 15.08
C HIS A 296 16.65 -8.53 15.04
N ALA A 297 15.71 -7.63 14.75
CA ALA A 297 15.86 -6.19 14.95
C ALA A 297 15.62 -5.82 16.43
N ALA A 298 16.21 -4.71 16.88
CA ALA A 298 15.96 -4.15 18.21
C ALA A 298 14.65 -3.34 18.22
N ALA A 299 13.54 -4.02 17.95
CA ALA A 299 12.19 -3.47 17.88
C ALA A 299 11.17 -4.53 18.32
N ASP A 300 9.99 -4.07 18.73
CA ASP A 300 8.88 -4.94 19.11
C ASP A 300 7.53 -4.37 18.62
N GLN A 301 6.42 -4.99 19.03
CA GLN A 301 5.09 -4.53 18.63
C GLN A 301 4.77 -3.12 19.15
N ASN A 302 5.31 -2.69 20.29
CA ASN A 302 5.12 -1.31 20.77
C ASN A 302 5.87 -0.33 19.87
N SER A 303 7.03 -0.72 19.33
CA SER A 303 7.74 0.07 18.31
C SER A 303 6.88 0.23 17.05
N ALA A 304 6.17 -0.83 16.63
CA ALA A 304 5.22 -0.77 15.52
C ALA A 304 4.03 0.16 15.83
N ASP A 305 3.42 0.06 17.02
CA ASP A 305 2.34 0.95 17.46
C ASP A 305 2.76 2.43 17.44
N ASN A 306 3.97 2.72 17.92
CA ASN A 306 4.53 4.07 17.90
C ASN A 306 4.60 4.63 16.47
N LEU A 307 5.12 3.86 15.52
CA LEU A 307 5.22 4.27 14.12
C LEU A 307 3.82 4.42 13.49
N MET A 308 2.92 3.46 13.72
CA MET A 308 1.57 3.48 13.16
C MET A 308 0.79 4.73 13.61
N LEU A 309 0.87 5.11 14.89
CA LEU A 309 0.22 6.32 15.41
C LEU A 309 0.80 7.60 14.80
N LEU A 310 2.13 7.68 14.64
CA LEU A 310 2.78 8.83 14.02
C LEU A 310 2.41 8.96 12.53
N LEU A 311 2.35 7.85 11.80
CA LEU A 311 1.96 7.81 10.40
C LEU A 311 0.46 8.09 10.20
N ALA A 312 -0.40 7.64 11.12
CA ALA A 312 -1.81 7.99 11.11
C ALA A 312 -2.01 9.50 11.32
N ALA A 313 -1.26 10.11 12.24
CA ALA A 313 -1.25 11.56 12.41
C ALA A 313 -0.73 12.31 11.16
N ALA A 314 0.22 11.71 10.44
CA ALA A 314 0.72 12.21 9.15
C ALA A 314 -0.27 12.01 7.99
N GLY A 315 -1.37 11.27 8.21
CA GLY A 315 -2.36 10.95 7.18
C GLY A 315 -1.86 9.95 6.14
N CYS A 316 -1.20 8.89 6.59
CA CYS A 316 -0.91 7.68 5.81
C CYS A 316 -2.17 7.15 5.12
N ASN A 317 -2.06 6.76 3.84
CA ASN A 317 -3.23 6.30 3.09
C ASN A 317 -3.73 4.94 3.59
N TYR A 318 -2.82 4.03 3.91
CA TYR A 318 -3.16 2.70 4.37
C TYR A 318 -2.04 2.00 5.15
N PHE A 319 -2.44 1.01 5.94
CA PHE A 319 -1.55 0.06 6.62
C PHE A 319 -1.90 -1.38 6.23
N MET A 320 -1.09 -2.32 6.72
CA MET A 320 -1.32 -3.74 6.57
C MET A 320 -2.21 -4.25 7.70
N GLY A 321 -3.04 -5.24 7.37
CA GLY A 321 -3.85 -6.00 8.32
C GLY A 321 -3.46 -7.46 8.16
N VAL A 322 -2.67 -7.94 9.11
CA VAL A 322 -2.24 -9.33 9.22
C VAL A 322 -2.95 -9.97 10.42
N PRO A 323 -3.47 -11.20 10.32
CA PRO A 323 -4.05 -11.91 11.46
C PRO A 323 -3.08 -11.91 12.65
N CYS A 324 -3.53 -11.37 13.78
CA CYS A 324 -2.73 -11.26 15.02
C CYS A 324 -1.37 -10.56 14.86
N ALA A 325 -1.20 -9.71 13.84
CA ALA A 325 0.08 -9.05 13.52
C ALA A 325 1.23 -10.01 13.18
N ASP A 326 0.97 -11.31 12.98
CA ASP A 326 1.99 -12.33 12.77
C ASP A 326 1.83 -12.98 11.39
N ASP A 327 2.79 -12.71 10.49
CA ASP A 327 2.79 -13.35 9.18
C ASP A 327 3.56 -14.68 9.24
N VAL A 328 2.81 -15.75 9.39
CA VAL A 328 3.33 -17.12 9.52
C VAL A 328 4.05 -17.65 8.28
N MET A 329 3.95 -16.97 7.14
CA MET A 329 4.61 -17.37 5.89
C MET A 329 5.90 -16.57 5.68
N LEU A 330 5.82 -15.25 5.85
CA LEU A 330 6.96 -14.33 5.67
C LEU A 330 7.85 -14.21 6.91
N ASN A 331 7.42 -14.74 8.07
CA ASN A 331 8.18 -14.77 9.33
C ASN A 331 8.59 -13.39 9.85
N TYR A 332 7.64 -12.44 9.81
CA TYR A 332 7.81 -11.10 10.35
C TYR A 332 6.52 -10.62 11.03
N GLN A 333 6.62 -9.58 11.85
CA GLN A 333 5.48 -8.98 12.52
C GLN A 333 5.10 -7.67 11.84
N SER A 334 3.81 -7.45 11.61
CA SER A 334 3.22 -6.26 10.98
C SER A 334 2.13 -5.66 11.89
N THR A 335 1.22 -4.87 11.34
CA THR A 335 0.01 -4.40 12.01
C THR A 335 -1.17 -5.36 11.81
N SER A 336 -2.09 -5.38 12.77
CA SER A 336 -3.25 -6.29 12.77
C SER A 336 -4.56 -5.62 12.39
N TYR A 337 -5.60 -6.44 12.17
CA TYR A 337 -6.98 -5.96 12.02
C TYR A 337 -7.48 -5.19 13.25
N HIS A 338 -6.97 -5.50 14.44
CA HIS A 338 -7.36 -4.82 15.68
C HIS A 338 -6.71 -3.43 15.78
N ASP A 339 -5.44 -3.33 15.37
CA ASP A 339 -4.70 -2.07 15.36
C ASP A 339 -5.34 -1.08 14.39
N ALA A 340 -5.76 -1.57 13.22
CA ALA A 340 -6.54 -0.82 12.25
C ALA A 340 -7.80 -0.18 12.86
N LEU A 341 -8.59 -0.96 13.59
CA LEU A 341 -9.78 -0.45 14.29
C LEU A 341 -9.42 0.57 15.36
N ALA A 342 -8.37 0.30 16.15
CA ALA A 342 -7.92 1.19 17.21
C ALA A 342 -7.49 2.55 16.64
N VAL A 343 -6.68 2.56 15.59
CA VAL A 343 -6.21 3.79 14.94
C VAL A 343 -7.36 4.56 14.30
N ARG A 344 -8.29 3.88 13.60
CA ARG A 344 -9.50 4.52 13.08
C ARG A 344 -10.30 5.21 14.19
N ARG A 345 -10.46 4.58 15.36
CA ARG A 345 -11.15 5.20 16.51
C ARG A 345 -10.40 6.38 17.10
N ILE A 346 -9.09 6.25 17.35
CA ILE A 346 -8.25 7.28 17.95
C ILE A 346 -8.27 8.55 17.10
N PHE A 347 -8.11 8.40 15.79
CA PHE A 347 -8.04 9.53 14.84
C PHE A 347 -9.37 9.88 14.16
N LYS A 348 -10.46 9.18 14.52
CA LYS A 348 -11.80 9.34 13.90
C LYS A 348 -11.77 9.17 12.37
N LEU A 349 -10.99 8.20 11.91
CA LEU A 349 -10.87 7.84 10.51
C LEU A 349 -11.87 6.74 10.15
N GLN A 350 -12.15 6.59 8.86
CA GLN A 350 -13.13 5.64 8.34
C GLN A 350 -12.52 4.81 7.21
N PRO A 351 -13.12 3.64 6.88
CA PRO A 351 -12.82 2.95 5.63
C PRO A 351 -13.11 3.83 4.40
N ALA A 352 -12.65 3.41 3.23
CA ALA A 352 -13.03 4.03 1.96
C ALA A 352 -14.56 4.16 1.85
N PRO A 353 -15.12 5.29 1.35
CA PRO A 353 -16.55 5.57 1.43
C PRO A 353 -17.44 4.48 0.82
N GLU A 354 -17.03 3.93 -0.32
CA GLU A 354 -17.75 2.85 -1.00
C GLU A 354 -17.75 1.58 -0.15
N PHE A 355 -16.62 1.27 0.48
CA PHE A 355 -16.46 0.13 1.37
C PHE A 355 -17.23 0.30 2.68
N LEU A 356 -17.25 1.49 3.27
CA LEU A 356 -18.05 1.78 4.45
C LEU A 356 -19.54 1.61 4.18
N ALA A 357 -20.03 2.08 3.02
CA ALA A 357 -21.42 1.88 2.62
C ALA A 357 -21.76 0.39 2.48
N TRP A 358 -20.84 -0.41 1.94
CA TRP A 358 -20.97 -1.86 1.88
C TRP A 358 -20.96 -2.51 3.27
N LEU A 359 -20.04 -2.14 4.16
CA LEU A 359 -20.00 -2.66 5.54
C LEU A 359 -21.32 -2.39 6.29
N GLN A 360 -21.91 -1.22 6.07
CA GLN A 360 -23.21 -0.85 6.64
C GLN A 360 -24.37 -1.67 6.06
N SER A 361 -24.38 -1.89 4.74
CA SER A 361 -25.44 -2.69 4.09
C SER A 361 -25.38 -4.17 4.51
N MET A 362 -24.18 -4.67 4.79
CA MET A 362 -23.94 -6.02 5.32
C MET A 362 -24.19 -6.14 6.84
N GLY A 363 -24.47 -5.02 7.52
CA GLY A 363 -24.68 -4.99 8.97
C GLY A 363 -23.40 -5.21 9.80
N ILE A 364 -22.23 -5.21 9.17
CA ILE A 364 -20.92 -5.35 9.83
C ILE A 364 -20.60 -4.05 10.58
N TYR A 365 -21.02 -2.89 10.05
CA TYR A 365 -20.86 -1.59 10.67
C TYR A 365 -22.21 -0.92 10.96
N ARG A 366 -22.26 -0.10 12.01
CA ARG A 366 -23.35 0.85 12.28
C ARG A 366 -22.75 2.24 12.44
N GLY A 367 -23.03 3.13 11.48
CA GLY A 367 -22.28 4.39 11.39
C GLY A 367 -20.83 4.09 10.98
N SER A 368 -19.86 4.61 11.73
CA SER A 368 -18.42 4.40 11.49
C SER A 368 -17.79 3.31 12.36
N GLU A 369 -18.59 2.54 13.11
CA GLU A 369 -18.11 1.58 14.09
C GLU A 369 -18.56 0.15 13.76
N PRO A 370 -17.75 -0.87 14.07
CA PRO A 370 -18.18 -2.26 14.01
C PRO A 370 -19.44 -2.50 14.86
N ALA A 371 -20.40 -3.22 14.28
CA ALA A 371 -21.64 -3.59 14.94
C ALA A 371 -21.54 -4.98 15.57
N SER A 372 -22.26 -5.21 16.66
CA SER A 372 -22.49 -6.57 17.14
C SER A 372 -23.44 -7.29 16.18
N LEU A 373 -22.90 -8.20 15.38
CA LEU A 373 -23.70 -9.05 14.49
C LEU A 373 -24.62 -9.96 15.30
N ASP A 374 -25.92 -9.96 15.00
CA ASP A 374 -26.87 -10.90 15.58
C ASP A 374 -26.76 -12.30 14.93
N ALA A 375 -27.45 -13.29 15.52
CA ALA A 375 -27.37 -14.68 15.06
C ALA A 375 -27.95 -14.93 13.66
N SER A 376 -28.77 -14.02 13.12
CA SER A 376 -29.31 -14.12 11.76
C SER A 376 -28.31 -13.59 10.75
N ALA A 377 -27.77 -12.39 11.00
CA ALA A 377 -26.74 -11.77 10.17
C ALA A 377 -25.49 -12.64 10.08
N ARG A 378 -25.04 -13.22 11.20
CA ARG A 378 -23.92 -14.19 11.21
C ARG A 378 -24.19 -15.41 10.33
N ARG A 379 -25.41 -15.96 10.38
CA ARG A 379 -25.76 -17.13 9.56
C ARG A 379 -25.77 -16.81 8.06
N GLN A 380 -26.34 -15.67 7.68
CA GLN A 380 -26.34 -15.24 6.27
C GLN A 380 -24.92 -14.98 5.76
N LEU A 381 -24.09 -14.34 6.59
CA LEU A 381 -22.68 -14.13 6.33
C LEU A 381 -21.93 -15.46 6.16
N LEU A 382 -22.14 -16.44 7.03
CA LEU A 382 -21.50 -17.76 6.92
C LEU A 382 -21.97 -18.55 5.68
N GLN A 383 -23.26 -18.47 5.31
CA GLN A 383 -23.78 -19.13 4.09
C GLN A 383 -23.14 -18.58 2.81
N GLY A 384 -22.87 -17.27 2.74
CA GLY A 384 -22.14 -16.68 1.62
C GLY A 384 -20.70 -17.23 1.50
N LEU A 385 -20.07 -17.52 2.64
CA LEU A 385 -18.70 -18.01 2.73
C LEU A 385 -18.65 -19.49 2.35
N GLU A 386 -19.61 -20.28 2.80
CA GLU A 386 -19.79 -21.67 2.34
C GLU A 386 -19.95 -21.72 0.81
N SER A 387 -20.77 -20.84 0.22
CA SER A 387 -20.95 -20.76 -1.24
C SER A 387 -19.67 -20.37 -1.99
N SER A 388 -18.83 -19.50 -1.43
CA SER A 388 -17.54 -19.14 -2.06
C SER A 388 -16.50 -20.26 -1.96
N LEU A 389 -16.57 -21.07 -0.90
CA LEU A 389 -15.72 -22.24 -0.64
C LEU A 389 -16.14 -23.49 -1.43
N GLU A 390 -17.44 -23.79 -1.56
CA GLU A 390 -17.99 -25.01 -2.18
C GLU A 390 -17.59 -25.21 -3.65
N LYS A 391 -17.23 -24.14 -4.38
CA LYS A 391 -16.73 -24.21 -5.75
C LYS A 391 -15.21 -24.43 -5.87
N THR A 392 -14.54 -24.66 -4.74
CA THR A 392 -13.07 -24.83 -4.66
C THR A 392 -12.68 -26.32 -4.52
N VAL A 393 -13.64 -27.22 -4.29
CA VAL A 393 -13.45 -28.68 -4.14
C VAL A 393 -13.76 -29.42 -5.43
#